data_AF-A0A952QG20-F1
#
_entry.id   AF-A0A952QG20-F1
#
_cell.length_a   1.000
_cell.length_b   1.000
_cell.length_c   1.000
_cell.angle_alpha   90.00
_cell.angle_beta   90.00
_cell.angle_gamma   90.00
#
_symmetry.space_group_name_H-M   'P 1'
#
loop_
_entity.id
_entity.type
_entity.pdbx_description
1 polymer ?
#
loop_
_entity_poly.entity_id
_entity_poly.type
_entity_poly.pdbx_seq_one_letter_code
_entity_poly.pdbx_strand_id
1 'polypeptide(L)'
;MATTATPSPPRRWVVSHSQLAVAMASLLFIVLSQVRGLHLFNGDDTDGFFSQIKYVSILLATGKLNILAEPVLGVHFLRFAIVSPWYFSWLQGMPSWFEAVLMAPVLLTVATARFHGRIHLIQLVVFLLPFALSYRTVLVIVGIANLYIYLFSDNRRGWQFYVSAAMSFLSSGVALAWFMIVLMNLQAVKKMRIGLYMSLALGFAGLVAAVKNKLGFFGSGTADYAKGTGLSAALERNTILVSYMVNDKMRFFLYIGILALVVWFLVALNSLGRPARPLMWFFSAAAVAFLFEGLGAIAFLMPVLWCLAGCAVLPETGPAEPEPA
;
A
#
# COMPACT_ATOMS: atom_id res chain seq x y z
N MET A 1 36.20 -7.75 -45.80
CA MET A 1 36.73 -8.43 -44.61
C MET A 1 35.62 -8.47 -43.56
N ALA A 2 35.09 -9.64 -43.25
CA ALA A 2 34.07 -9.81 -42.21
C ALA A 2 34.78 -9.82 -40.84
N THR A 3 34.47 -8.85 -39.99
CA THR A 3 34.94 -8.82 -38.60
C THR A 3 34.19 -9.90 -37.81
N THR A 4 34.88 -10.98 -37.49
CA THR A 4 34.39 -11.99 -36.55
C THR A 4 34.22 -11.32 -35.18
N ALA A 5 32.97 -11.06 -34.79
CA ALA A 5 32.64 -10.58 -33.46
C ALA A 5 33.11 -11.62 -32.44
N THR A 6 34.08 -11.25 -31.61
CA THR A 6 34.55 -12.08 -30.51
C THR A 6 33.38 -12.29 -29.54
N PRO A 7 33.07 -13.54 -29.14
CA PRO A 7 32.00 -13.81 -28.20
C PRO A 7 32.32 -13.08 -26.90
N SER A 8 31.42 -12.18 -26.49
CA SER A 8 31.55 -11.49 -25.21
C SER A 8 31.66 -12.52 -24.07
N PRO A 9 32.61 -12.35 -23.13
CA PRO A 9 32.83 -13.32 -22.08
C PRO A 9 31.56 -13.54 -21.24
N PRO A 10 31.33 -14.76 -20.72
CA PRO A 10 30.15 -15.05 -19.92
C PRO A 10 30.10 -14.11 -18.72
N ARG A 11 29.00 -13.36 -18.58
CA ARG A 11 28.76 -12.52 -17.40
C ARG A 11 28.77 -13.40 -16.16
N ARG A 12 29.84 -13.35 -15.37
CA ARG A 12 29.85 -13.95 -14.03
C ARG A 12 28.77 -13.25 -13.21
N TRP A 13 27.84 -14.03 -12.66
CA TRP A 13 26.82 -13.55 -11.74
C TRP A 13 27.46 -13.18 -10.41
N VAL A 14 28.03 -11.97 -10.32
CA VAL A 14 28.51 -11.44 -9.06
C VAL A 14 27.30 -10.99 -8.25
N VAL A 15 26.97 -11.74 -7.20
CA VAL A 15 25.96 -11.32 -6.21
C VAL A 15 26.44 -10.04 -5.57
N SER A 16 25.67 -8.96 -5.69
CA SER A 16 26.04 -7.70 -5.04
C SER A 16 25.84 -7.80 -3.53
N HIS A 17 26.67 -7.12 -2.73
CA HIS A 17 26.52 -7.03 -1.26
C HIS A 17 25.08 -6.66 -0.84
N SER A 18 24.41 -5.85 -1.64
CA SER A 18 23.02 -5.47 -1.42
C SER A 18 22.01 -6.59 -1.63
N GLN A 19 22.21 -7.48 -2.61
CA GLN A 19 21.37 -8.67 -2.80
C GLN A 19 21.53 -9.63 -1.62
N LEU A 20 22.76 -9.78 -1.12
CA LEU A 20 23.04 -10.57 0.08
C LEU A 20 22.33 -9.97 1.30
N ALA A 21 22.41 -8.65 1.50
CA ALA A 21 21.73 -7.98 2.61
C ALA A 21 20.21 -8.17 2.58
N VAL A 22 19.58 -8.06 1.40
CA VAL A 22 18.13 -8.31 1.23
C VAL A 22 17.78 -9.77 1.52
N ALA A 23 18.60 -10.72 1.07
CA ALA A 23 18.40 -12.14 1.36
C ALA A 23 18.51 -12.43 2.86
N MET A 24 19.53 -11.89 3.53
CA MET A 24 19.71 -12.01 4.97
C MET A 24 18.54 -11.39 5.74
N ALA A 25 18.08 -10.19 5.34
CA ALA A 25 16.93 -9.54 5.97
C ALA A 25 15.64 -10.35 5.79
N SER A 26 15.44 -10.97 4.63
CA SER A 26 14.28 -11.84 4.37
C SER A 26 14.31 -13.10 5.25
N LEU A 27 15.46 -13.75 5.37
CA LEU A 27 15.64 -14.92 6.23
C LEU A 27 15.42 -14.55 7.70
N LEU A 28 15.99 -13.42 8.15
CA LEU A 28 15.80 -12.93 9.51
C LEU A 28 14.33 -12.62 9.79
N PHE A 29 13.62 -11.98 8.85
CA PHE A 29 12.18 -11.73 8.96
C PHE A 29 11.38 -13.02 9.16
N ILE A 30 11.66 -14.08 8.40
CA ILE A 30 10.97 -15.37 8.52
C ILE A 30 11.20 -15.99 9.92
N VAL A 31 12.46 -16.02 10.37
CA VAL A 31 12.82 -16.57 11.69
C VAL A 31 12.15 -15.78 12.82
N LEU A 32 12.26 -14.45 12.79
CA LEU A 32 11.68 -13.60 13.82
C LEU A 32 10.15 -13.63 13.81
N SER A 33 9.53 -13.76 12.63
CA SER A 33 8.08 -13.90 12.52
C SER A 33 7.59 -15.16 13.23
N GLN A 34 8.35 -16.26 13.14
CA GLN A 34 8.05 -17.48 13.90
C GLN A 34 8.14 -17.26 15.41
N VAL A 35 9.20 -16.62 15.89
CA VAL A 35 9.41 -16.35 17.32
C VAL A 35 8.30 -15.45 17.87
N ARG A 36 7.81 -14.52 17.07
CA ARG A 36 6.77 -13.55 17.47
C ARG A 36 5.35 -14.04 17.21
N GLY A 37 5.16 -15.17 16.54
CA GLY A 37 3.83 -15.71 16.21
C GLY A 37 3.00 -14.75 15.36
N LEU A 38 3.61 -14.11 14.35
CA LEU A 38 2.89 -13.12 13.54
C LEU A 38 1.99 -13.79 12.51
N HIS A 39 0.71 -13.44 12.55
CA HIS A 39 -0.31 -13.88 11.61
C HIS A 39 -1.06 -12.68 11.01
N LEU A 40 -1.54 -12.84 9.78
CA LEU A 40 -2.45 -11.85 9.17
C LEU A 40 -3.83 -11.88 9.85
N PHE A 41 -4.28 -13.06 10.25
CA PHE A 41 -5.59 -13.28 10.86
C PHE A 41 -5.44 -13.90 12.25
N ASN A 42 -6.18 -13.36 13.21
CA ASN A 42 -6.22 -13.87 14.58
C ASN A 42 -7.58 -14.52 14.95
N GLY A 43 -8.47 -14.71 13.97
CA GLY A 43 -9.77 -15.37 14.16
C GLY A 43 -10.82 -14.56 14.92
N ASP A 44 -10.59 -13.25 15.11
CA ASP A 44 -11.52 -12.36 15.80
C ASP A 44 -12.63 -11.89 14.83
N ASP A 45 -13.86 -12.39 15.03
CA ASP A 45 -15.03 -12.00 14.23
C ASP A 45 -15.42 -10.52 14.40
N THR A 46 -14.88 -9.84 15.42
CA THR A 46 -15.04 -8.38 15.58
C THR A 46 -14.11 -7.57 14.67
N ASP A 47 -13.08 -8.18 14.06
CA ASP A 47 -12.29 -7.54 13.02
C ASP A 47 -13.12 -7.45 11.73
N GLY A 48 -13.56 -6.24 11.41
CA GLY A 48 -14.31 -5.93 10.20
C GLY A 48 -13.63 -6.38 8.90
N PHE A 49 -12.30 -6.51 8.87
CA PHE A 49 -11.60 -7.07 7.71
C PHE A 49 -11.77 -8.59 7.65
N PHE A 50 -11.48 -9.30 8.75
CA PHE A 50 -11.64 -10.75 8.82
C PHE A 50 -13.08 -11.19 8.51
N SER A 51 -14.09 -10.50 9.08
CA SER A 51 -15.50 -10.82 8.83
C SER A 51 -15.89 -10.66 7.35
N GLN A 52 -15.34 -9.67 6.63
CA GLN A 52 -15.53 -9.53 5.19
C GLN A 52 -14.91 -10.69 4.41
N ILE A 53 -13.69 -11.10 4.75
CA ILE A 53 -13.01 -12.24 4.11
C ILE A 53 -13.77 -13.54 4.35
N LYS A 54 -14.17 -13.79 5.61
CA LYS A 54 -14.96 -14.95 6.04
C LYS A 54 -16.31 -14.99 5.32
N TYR A 55 -17.02 -13.86 5.24
CA TYR A 55 -18.31 -13.76 4.56
C TYR A 55 -18.21 -14.13 3.08
N VAL A 56 -17.22 -13.60 2.36
CA VAL A 56 -16.97 -13.97 0.96
C VAL A 56 -16.65 -15.45 0.81
N SER A 57 -15.82 -16.00 1.70
CA SER A 57 -15.49 -17.43 1.70
C SER A 57 -16.74 -18.31 1.83
N ILE A 58 -17.69 -17.93 2.70
CA ILE A 58 -18.95 -18.66 2.90
C ILE A 58 -19.83 -18.58 1.64
N LEU A 59 -19.95 -17.40 1.04
CA LEU A 59 -20.74 -17.21 -0.19
C LEU A 59 -20.17 -17.99 -1.37
N LEU A 60 -18.84 -18.05 -1.50
CA LEU A 60 -18.15 -18.88 -2.48
C LEU A 60 -18.44 -20.37 -2.26
N ALA A 61 -18.30 -20.85 -1.02
CA ALA A 61 -18.54 -22.26 -0.69
C ALA A 61 -20.00 -22.70 -0.93
N THR A 62 -20.95 -21.79 -0.73
CA THR A 62 -22.39 -22.07 -0.92
C THR A 62 -22.89 -21.79 -2.34
N GLY A 63 -22.04 -21.29 -3.25
CA GLY A 63 -22.42 -20.91 -4.61
C GLY A 63 -23.38 -19.71 -4.70
N LYS A 64 -23.48 -18.90 -3.62
CA LYS A 64 -24.41 -17.76 -3.51
C LYS A 64 -23.75 -16.42 -3.82
N LEU A 65 -22.51 -16.41 -4.30
CA LEU A 65 -21.79 -15.19 -4.64
C LEU A 65 -22.45 -14.49 -5.84
N ASN A 66 -23.14 -13.38 -5.59
CA ASN A 66 -23.76 -12.55 -6.64
C ASN A 66 -23.22 -11.11 -6.61
N ILE A 67 -22.08 -10.91 -7.28
CA ILE A 67 -21.39 -9.60 -7.34
C ILE A 67 -22.24 -8.54 -8.07
N LEU A 68 -23.08 -8.95 -9.04
CA LEU A 68 -23.92 -8.04 -9.81
C LEU A 68 -25.05 -7.43 -8.96
N ALA A 69 -25.61 -8.23 -8.04
CA ALA A 69 -26.65 -7.76 -7.12
C ALA A 69 -26.09 -6.86 -6.02
N GLU A 70 -24.87 -7.12 -5.55
CA GLU A 70 -24.23 -6.38 -4.46
C GLU A 70 -22.83 -5.90 -4.83
N PRO A 71 -22.66 -4.70 -5.42
CA PRO A 71 -21.35 -4.21 -5.88
C PRO A 71 -20.27 -4.13 -4.78
N VAL A 72 -20.68 -3.95 -3.51
CA VAL A 72 -19.79 -3.97 -2.33
C VAL A 72 -19.11 -5.34 -2.19
N LEU A 73 -19.82 -6.42 -2.55
CA LEU A 73 -19.29 -7.78 -2.55
C LEU A 73 -18.12 -7.96 -3.52
N GLY A 74 -18.11 -7.21 -4.63
CA GLY A 74 -16.99 -7.21 -5.56
C GLY A 74 -15.68 -6.72 -4.93
N VAL A 75 -15.75 -5.69 -4.09
CA VAL A 75 -14.58 -5.18 -3.34
C VAL A 75 -14.12 -6.19 -2.30
N HIS A 76 -15.05 -6.78 -1.54
CA HIS A 76 -14.72 -7.82 -0.56
C HIS A 76 -14.12 -9.06 -1.24
N PHE A 77 -14.64 -9.44 -2.40
CA PHE A 77 -14.12 -10.54 -3.20
C PHE A 77 -12.69 -10.26 -3.67
N LEU A 78 -12.40 -9.05 -4.14
CA LEU A 78 -11.04 -8.68 -4.52
C LEU A 78 -10.09 -8.73 -3.32
N ARG A 79 -10.50 -8.23 -2.15
CA ARG A 79 -9.75 -8.36 -0.90
C ARG A 79 -9.47 -9.82 -0.58
N PHE A 80 -10.50 -10.67 -0.62
CA PHE A 80 -10.39 -12.11 -0.42
C PHE A 80 -9.39 -12.75 -1.39
N ALA A 81 -9.48 -12.45 -2.69
CA ALA A 81 -8.58 -13.00 -3.69
C ALA A 81 -7.11 -12.67 -3.35
N ILE A 82 -6.82 -11.42 -2.95
CA ILE A 82 -5.47 -10.97 -2.59
C ILE A 82 -4.94 -11.70 -1.36
N VAL A 83 -5.75 -11.83 -0.30
CA VAL A 83 -5.31 -12.41 0.98
C VAL A 83 -5.60 -13.90 1.13
N SER A 84 -6.19 -14.53 0.10
CA SER A 84 -6.58 -15.93 0.14
C SER A 84 -5.46 -16.89 0.55
N PRO A 85 -4.18 -16.71 0.14
CA PRO A 85 -3.11 -17.59 0.60
C PRO A 85 -2.94 -17.58 2.14
N TRP A 86 -3.01 -16.40 2.77
CA TRP A 86 -2.95 -16.25 4.22
C TRP A 86 -4.22 -16.75 4.91
N TYR A 87 -5.39 -16.57 4.29
CA TYR A 87 -6.65 -17.04 4.85
C TYR A 87 -6.71 -18.58 4.89
N PHE A 88 -6.27 -19.25 3.82
CA PHE A 88 -6.18 -20.71 3.81
C PHE A 88 -5.08 -21.24 4.73
N SER A 89 -3.94 -20.53 4.84
CA SER A 89 -2.91 -20.81 5.84
C SER A 89 -3.50 -20.79 7.26
N TRP A 90 -4.27 -19.76 7.58
CA TRP A 90 -4.95 -19.63 8.88
C TRP A 90 -5.97 -20.75 9.13
N LEU A 91 -6.82 -21.06 8.14
CA LEU A 91 -7.81 -22.16 8.25
C LEU A 91 -7.16 -23.52 8.52
N GLN A 92 -5.96 -23.76 7.99
CA GLN A 92 -5.21 -24.99 8.18
C GLN A 92 -4.35 -24.98 9.46
N GLY A 93 -4.36 -23.89 10.24
CA GLY A 93 -3.55 -23.75 11.44
C GLY A 93 -2.04 -23.77 11.14
N MET A 94 -1.64 -23.28 9.96
CA MET A 94 -0.24 -23.28 9.56
C MET A 94 0.60 -22.34 10.45
N PRO A 95 1.88 -22.68 10.68
CA PRO A 95 2.77 -21.89 11.53
C PRO A 95 3.10 -20.52 10.92
N SER A 96 3.38 -19.52 11.77
CA SER A 96 3.67 -18.13 11.37
C SER A 96 4.83 -17.98 10.37
N TRP A 97 5.84 -18.86 10.39
CA TRP A 97 6.91 -18.83 9.39
C TRP A 97 6.38 -19.03 7.95
N PHE A 98 5.31 -19.80 7.78
CA PHE A 98 4.71 -20.05 6.46
C PHE A 98 4.07 -18.76 5.93
N GLU A 99 3.31 -18.05 6.77
CA GLU A 99 2.76 -16.74 6.41
C GLU A 99 3.85 -15.69 6.14
N ALA A 100 4.98 -15.78 6.85
CA ALA A 100 6.15 -14.95 6.58
C ALA A 100 6.78 -15.27 5.22
N VAL A 101 6.85 -16.56 4.84
CA VAL A 101 7.29 -16.97 3.50
C VAL A 101 6.36 -16.43 2.41
N LEU A 102 5.04 -16.36 2.65
CA LEU A 102 4.10 -15.72 1.73
C LEU A 102 4.29 -14.19 1.64
N MET A 103 4.59 -13.54 2.78
CA MET A 103 4.82 -12.10 2.86
C MET A 103 6.15 -11.66 2.23
N ALA A 104 7.23 -12.46 2.36
CA ALA A 104 8.56 -12.08 1.93
C ALA A 104 8.64 -11.69 0.43
N PRO A 105 8.07 -12.45 -0.54
CA PRO A 105 7.99 -12.05 -1.94
C PRO A 105 7.32 -10.69 -2.16
N VAL A 106 6.30 -10.36 -1.35
CA VAL A 106 5.60 -9.07 -1.42
C VAL A 106 6.51 -7.94 -0.90
N LEU A 107 7.22 -8.14 0.20
CA LEU A 107 8.19 -7.17 0.71
C LEU A 107 9.36 -6.95 -0.25
N LEU A 108 9.80 -8.02 -0.94
CA LEU A 108 10.89 -7.98 -1.92
C LEU A 108 10.59 -7.04 -3.10
N THR A 109 9.33 -6.84 -3.47
CA THR A 109 8.98 -5.91 -4.57
C THR A 109 9.43 -4.48 -4.27
N VAL A 110 9.45 -4.12 -2.98
CA VAL A 110 9.86 -2.83 -2.45
C VAL A 110 11.34 -2.84 -2.08
N ALA A 111 11.82 -3.89 -1.41
CA ALA A 111 13.20 -3.98 -0.93
C ALA A 111 14.25 -4.04 -2.06
N THR A 112 13.86 -4.51 -3.24
CA THR A 112 14.74 -4.61 -4.42
C THR A 112 14.64 -3.42 -5.36
N ALA A 113 13.84 -2.40 -5.02
CA ALA A 113 13.76 -1.18 -5.79
C ALA A 113 15.16 -0.57 -5.92
N ARG A 114 15.49 -0.04 -7.11
CA ARG A 114 16.77 0.64 -7.33
C ARG A 114 16.47 2.09 -7.63
N PHE A 115 16.96 2.97 -6.77
CA PHE A 115 17.00 4.41 -7.01
C PHE A 115 18.45 4.73 -7.40
N HIS A 116 18.67 5.36 -8.56
CA HIS A 116 20.01 5.74 -9.05
C HIS A 116 21.05 4.60 -9.04
N GLY A 117 20.62 3.35 -9.27
CA GLY A 117 21.50 2.19 -9.34
C GLY A 117 22.05 1.67 -7.99
N ARG A 118 21.58 2.18 -6.84
CA ARG A 118 22.01 1.71 -5.51
C ARG A 118 20.82 1.19 -4.69
N ILE A 119 21.11 0.23 -3.80
CA ILE A 119 20.17 -0.25 -2.77
C ILE A 119 20.52 0.51 -1.49
N HIS A 120 19.54 1.23 -0.96
CA HIS A 120 19.71 2.05 0.23
C HIS A 120 19.31 1.25 1.47
N LEU A 121 20.01 1.42 2.59
CA LEU A 121 19.71 0.73 3.86
C LEU A 121 18.23 0.88 4.28
N ILE A 122 17.64 2.03 3.94
CA ILE A 122 16.23 2.34 4.18
C ILE A 122 15.26 1.32 3.54
N GLN A 123 15.67 0.64 2.47
CA GLN A 123 14.86 -0.40 1.81
C GLN A 123 14.70 -1.65 2.68
N LEU A 124 15.64 -1.91 3.60
CA LEU A 124 15.56 -3.04 4.52
C LEU A 124 14.56 -2.79 5.66
N VAL A 125 14.18 -1.53 5.91
CA VAL A 125 13.17 -1.18 6.92
C VAL A 125 11.84 -1.86 6.64
N VAL A 126 11.51 -2.15 5.37
CA VAL A 126 10.27 -2.84 5.00
C VAL A 126 10.11 -4.21 5.69
N PHE A 127 11.22 -4.90 5.96
CA PHE A 127 11.21 -6.19 6.68
C PHE A 127 10.99 -6.05 8.19
N LEU A 128 11.21 -4.86 8.74
CA LEU A 128 10.97 -4.58 10.16
C LEU A 128 9.53 -4.12 10.42
N LEU A 129 8.85 -3.59 9.40
CA LEU A 129 7.48 -3.08 9.54
C LEU A 129 6.48 -4.11 10.10
N PRO A 130 6.47 -5.40 9.70
CA PRO A 130 5.53 -6.38 10.24
C PRO A 130 5.65 -6.65 11.74
N PHE A 131 6.78 -6.28 12.37
CA PHE A 131 6.95 -6.43 13.82
C PHE A 131 6.37 -5.26 14.61
N ALA A 132 6.23 -4.10 13.96
CA ALA A 132 5.66 -2.88 14.56
C ALA A 132 4.20 -2.64 14.14
N LEU A 133 3.78 -3.20 13.00
CA LEU A 133 2.49 -2.99 12.37
C LEU A 133 1.88 -4.33 11.96
N SER A 134 0.55 -4.38 11.86
CA SER A 134 -0.13 -5.58 11.35
C SER A 134 0.22 -5.85 9.88
N TYR A 135 0.17 -7.12 9.46
CA TYR A 135 0.44 -7.51 8.07
C TYR A 135 -0.45 -6.76 7.08
N ARG A 136 -1.74 -6.55 7.41
CA ARG A 136 -2.66 -5.74 6.59
C ARG A 136 -2.10 -4.34 6.32
N THR A 137 -1.64 -3.65 7.35
CA THR A 137 -1.07 -2.31 7.21
C THR A 137 0.22 -2.34 6.38
N VAL A 138 1.06 -3.36 6.55
CA VAL A 138 2.29 -3.50 5.75
C VAL A 138 1.99 -3.76 4.28
N LEU A 139 1.04 -4.63 3.94
CA LEU A 139 0.64 -4.88 2.54
C LEU A 139 0.18 -3.58 1.87
N VAL A 140 -0.60 -2.78 2.58
CA VAL A 140 -1.08 -1.46 2.11
C VAL A 140 0.08 -0.47 1.92
N ILE A 141 1.06 -0.42 2.85
CA ILE A 141 2.29 0.38 2.70
C ILE A 141 3.06 -0.07 1.45
N VAL A 142 3.22 -1.38 1.26
CA VAL A 142 3.89 -1.96 0.07
C VAL A 142 3.14 -1.57 -1.20
N GLY A 143 1.81 -1.51 -1.17
CA GLY A 143 0.99 -1.03 -2.28
C GLY A 143 1.36 0.39 -2.72
N ILE A 144 1.29 1.36 -1.80
CA ILE A 144 1.63 2.76 -2.11
C ILE A 144 3.13 2.93 -2.43
N ALA A 145 4.01 2.17 -1.78
CA ALA A 145 5.43 2.16 -2.10
C ALA A 145 5.71 1.68 -3.54
N ASN A 146 5.03 0.63 -4.01
CA ASN A 146 5.13 0.19 -5.41
C ASN A 146 4.60 1.23 -6.39
N LEU A 147 3.53 1.96 -6.06
CA LEU A 147 3.05 3.07 -6.89
C LEU A 147 4.11 4.19 -6.97
N TYR A 148 4.72 4.53 -5.84
CA TYR A 148 5.80 5.50 -5.77
C TYR A 148 6.99 5.08 -6.65
N ILE A 149 7.45 3.84 -6.53
CA ILE A 149 8.54 3.30 -7.37
C ILE A 149 8.15 3.38 -8.85
N TYR A 150 6.93 2.99 -9.20
CA TYR A 150 6.46 3.02 -10.59
C TYR A 150 6.47 4.45 -11.18
N LEU A 151 6.09 5.46 -10.39
CA LEU A 151 6.02 6.84 -10.85
C LEU A 151 7.40 7.53 -10.90
N PHE A 152 8.24 7.31 -9.87
CA PHE A 152 9.42 8.12 -9.62
C PHE A 152 10.76 7.40 -9.76
N SER A 153 10.79 6.07 -9.96
CA SER A 153 12.05 5.36 -10.24
C SER A 153 12.36 5.31 -11.74
N ASP A 154 13.64 5.15 -12.05
CA ASP A 154 14.14 4.97 -13.42
C ASP A 154 13.65 3.66 -14.06
N ASN A 155 13.38 2.64 -13.24
CA ASN A 155 13.00 1.31 -13.68
C ASN A 155 11.51 1.06 -13.52
N ARG A 156 10.70 1.75 -14.32
CA ARG A 156 9.24 1.64 -14.29
C ARG A 156 8.79 0.29 -14.84
N ARG A 157 8.35 -0.61 -13.96
CA ARG A 157 7.84 -1.93 -14.37
C ARG A 157 6.32 -1.98 -14.22
N GLY A 158 5.62 -2.36 -15.28
CA GLY A 158 4.14 -2.41 -15.26
C GLY A 158 3.57 -3.32 -14.18
N TRP A 159 4.27 -4.38 -13.78
CA TRP A 159 3.83 -5.24 -12.67
C TRP A 159 3.76 -4.51 -11.33
N GLN A 160 4.61 -3.50 -11.09
CA GLN A 160 4.57 -2.69 -9.86
C GLN A 160 3.27 -1.90 -9.77
N PHE A 161 2.77 -1.39 -10.91
CA PHE A 161 1.47 -0.73 -10.99
C PHE A 161 0.35 -1.70 -10.58
N TYR A 162 0.33 -2.93 -11.11
CA TYR A 162 -0.70 -3.90 -10.76
C TYR A 162 -0.63 -4.38 -9.30
N VAL A 163 0.57 -4.61 -8.77
CA VAL A 163 0.76 -4.93 -7.35
C VAL A 163 0.30 -3.77 -6.48
N SER A 164 0.62 -2.52 -6.85
CA SER A 164 0.16 -1.34 -6.12
C SER A 164 -1.36 -1.23 -6.10
N ALA A 165 -2.01 -1.47 -7.24
CA ALA A 165 -3.45 -1.45 -7.37
C ALA A 165 -4.07 -2.52 -6.47
N ALA A 166 -3.66 -3.79 -6.63
CA ALA A 166 -4.18 -4.90 -5.84
C ALA A 166 -4.07 -4.62 -4.34
N MET A 167 -2.87 -4.30 -3.84
CA MET A 167 -2.65 -4.09 -2.40
C MET A 167 -3.41 -2.87 -1.86
N SER A 168 -3.64 -1.83 -2.68
CA SER A 168 -4.42 -0.67 -2.25
C SER A 168 -5.88 -1.03 -1.90
N PHE A 169 -6.48 -2.05 -2.54
CA PHE A 169 -7.85 -2.47 -2.26
C PHE A 169 -8.05 -3.15 -0.90
N LEU A 170 -6.97 -3.50 -0.20
CA LEU A 170 -7.05 -4.00 1.18
C LEU A 170 -7.57 -2.96 2.17
N SER A 171 -7.57 -1.67 1.80
CA SER A 171 -8.13 -0.55 2.56
C SER A 171 -8.90 0.37 1.62
N SER A 172 -10.13 0.74 1.97
CA SER A 172 -10.93 1.61 1.07
C SER A 172 -10.36 3.03 1.01
N GLY A 173 -9.84 3.53 2.13
CA GLY A 173 -9.15 4.82 2.20
C GLY A 173 -7.88 4.85 1.33
N VAL A 174 -7.12 3.74 1.31
CA VAL A 174 -5.89 3.67 0.51
C VAL A 174 -6.18 3.46 -0.96
N ALA A 175 -7.21 2.68 -1.32
CA ALA A 175 -7.66 2.56 -2.70
C ALA A 175 -8.07 3.92 -3.28
N LEU A 176 -8.77 4.75 -2.50
CA LEU A 176 -9.13 6.12 -2.91
C LEU A 176 -7.88 6.99 -3.10
N ALA A 177 -6.93 6.94 -2.15
CA ALA A 177 -5.67 7.69 -2.28
C ALA A 177 -4.87 7.25 -3.52
N TRP A 178 -4.76 5.94 -3.75
CA TRP A 178 -4.15 5.35 -4.94
C TRP A 178 -4.80 5.88 -6.22
N PHE A 179 -6.14 5.86 -6.28
CA PHE A 179 -6.89 6.37 -7.42
C PHE A 179 -6.62 7.86 -7.68
N MET A 180 -6.62 8.69 -6.64
CA MET A 180 -6.30 10.11 -6.76
C MET A 180 -4.88 10.35 -7.25
N ILE A 181 -3.89 9.61 -6.73
CA ILE A 181 -2.50 9.71 -7.18
C ILE A 181 -2.41 9.38 -8.68
N VAL A 182 -3.08 8.30 -9.12
CA VAL A 182 -3.07 7.89 -10.53
C VAL A 182 -3.73 8.95 -11.41
N LEU A 183 -4.85 9.55 -10.99
CA LEU A 183 -5.49 10.64 -11.73
C LEU A 183 -4.61 11.89 -11.82
N MET A 184 -4.00 12.31 -10.71
CA MET A 184 -3.10 13.47 -10.67
C MET A 184 -1.84 13.25 -11.50
N ASN A 185 -1.44 11.99 -11.69
CA ASN A 185 -0.25 11.59 -12.46
C ASN A 185 -0.62 10.88 -13.77
N LEU A 186 -1.81 11.11 -14.33
CA LEU A 186 -2.34 10.33 -15.46
C LEU A 186 -1.38 10.31 -16.65
N GLN A 187 -0.69 11.43 -16.92
CA GLN A 187 0.30 11.53 -17.99
C GLN A 187 1.43 10.49 -17.87
N ALA A 188 1.87 10.19 -16.64
CA ALA A 188 2.90 9.17 -16.40
C ALA A 188 2.39 7.74 -16.61
N VAL A 189 1.08 7.50 -16.46
CA VAL A 189 0.49 6.15 -16.46
C VAL A 189 -0.15 5.77 -17.81
N LYS A 190 -0.48 6.74 -18.68
CA LYS A 190 -1.14 6.56 -19.99
C LYS A 190 -0.51 5.53 -20.94
N LYS A 191 0.75 5.14 -20.74
CA LYS A 191 1.43 4.12 -21.55
C LYS A 191 0.85 2.71 -21.36
N MET A 192 0.17 2.42 -20.24
CA MET A 192 -0.45 1.13 -19.95
C MET A 192 -1.93 1.09 -20.36
N ARG A 193 -2.24 1.17 -21.66
CA ARG A 193 -3.61 1.44 -22.14
C ARG A 193 -4.70 0.55 -21.51
N ILE A 194 -4.73 -0.76 -21.75
CA ILE A 194 -5.88 -1.59 -21.31
C ILE A 194 -5.90 -1.86 -19.80
N GLY A 195 -4.74 -2.14 -19.21
CA GLY A 195 -4.63 -2.42 -17.77
C GLY A 195 -4.93 -1.21 -16.90
N LEU A 196 -4.61 0.00 -17.36
CA LEU A 196 -4.96 1.25 -16.68
C LEU A 196 -6.48 1.43 -16.64
N TYR A 197 -7.17 1.27 -17.77
CA TYR A 197 -8.63 1.46 -17.82
C TYR A 197 -9.36 0.43 -16.96
N MET A 198 -8.95 -0.84 -16.96
CA MET A 198 -9.53 -1.85 -16.06
C MET A 198 -9.29 -1.51 -14.59
N SER A 199 -8.07 -1.09 -14.23
CA SER A 199 -7.74 -0.72 -12.86
C SER A 199 -8.49 0.54 -12.40
N LEU A 200 -8.65 1.53 -13.28
CA LEU A 200 -9.44 2.74 -13.02
C LEU A 200 -10.93 2.43 -12.91
N ALA A 201 -11.47 1.53 -13.76
CA ALA A 201 -12.87 1.11 -13.69
C ALA A 201 -13.17 0.37 -12.38
N LEU A 202 -12.29 -0.57 -11.98
CA LEU A 202 -12.39 -1.25 -10.68
C LEU A 202 -12.21 -0.29 -9.51
N GLY A 203 -11.26 0.66 -9.61
CA GLY A 203 -11.05 1.70 -8.62
C GLY A 203 -12.27 2.59 -8.45
N PHE A 204 -12.89 2.99 -9.56
CA PHE A 204 -14.11 3.79 -9.56
C PHE A 204 -15.31 3.02 -9.00
N ALA A 205 -15.51 1.77 -9.39
CA ALA A 205 -16.55 0.92 -8.81
C ALA A 205 -16.35 0.72 -7.30
N GLY A 206 -15.11 0.50 -6.87
CA GLY A 206 -14.75 0.40 -5.45
C GLY A 206 -14.97 1.69 -4.68
N LEU A 207 -14.68 2.85 -5.31
CA LEU A 207 -14.97 4.17 -4.74
C LEU A 207 -16.47 4.39 -4.56
N VAL A 208 -17.28 4.11 -5.59
CA VAL A 208 -18.74 4.22 -5.52
C VAL A 208 -19.29 3.31 -4.42
N ALA A 209 -18.81 2.07 -4.33
CA ALA A 209 -19.19 1.14 -3.27
C ALA A 209 -18.79 1.64 -1.87
N ALA A 210 -17.56 2.14 -1.71
CA ALA A 210 -17.06 2.67 -0.44
C ALA A 210 -17.82 3.93 0.01
N VAL A 211 -18.10 4.84 -0.94
CA VAL A 211 -18.90 6.05 -0.70
C VAL A 211 -20.33 5.68 -0.35
N LYS A 212 -20.99 4.80 -1.11
CA LYS A 212 -22.35 4.34 -0.82
C LYS A 212 -22.44 3.68 0.56
N ASN A 213 -21.49 2.80 0.87
CA ASN A 213 -21.45 2.11 2.16
C ASN A 213 -21.25 3.11 3.31
N LYS A 214 -20.32 4.05 3.16
CA LYS A 214 -20.12 5.12 4.16
C LYS A 214 -21.31 6.06 4.30
N LEU A 215 -21.91 6.51 3.20
CA LEU A 215 -23.10 7.37 3.23
C LEU A 215 -24.30 6.66 3.86
N GLY A 216 -24.49 5.37 3.56
CA GLY A 216 -25.50 4.54 4.22
C GLY A 216 -25.31 4.48 5.73
N PHE A 217 -24.07 4.27 6.19
CA PHE A 217 -23.75 4.29 7.62
C PHE A 217 -23.84 5.68 8.27
N PHE A 218 -23.52 6.75 7.54
CA PHE A 218 -23.69 8.11 8.04
C PHE A 218 -25.16 8.48 8.26
N GLY A 219 -26.05 7.91 7.45
CA GLY A 219 -27.50 8.11 7.57
C GLY A 219 -28.19 7.18 8.58
N SER A 220 -27.63 6.00 8.87
CA SER A 220 -28.34 4.96 9.63
C SER A 220 -28.09 4.95 11.14
N GLY A 221 -27.10 5.67 11.67
CA GLY A 221 -26.83 5.80 13.12
C GLY A 221 -26.60 4.48 13.88
N THR A 222 -26.43 3.36 13.17
CA THR A 222 -26.46 1.97 13.67
C THR A 222 -25.07 1.35 13.59
N ALA A 223 -24.09 2.06 14.13
CA ALA A 223 -22.73 1.57 14.27
C ALA A 223 -22.50 1.25 15.74
N ASP A 224 -22.22 -0.01 16.08
CA ASP A 224 -22.14 -0.59 17.45
C ASP A 224 -21.28 0.16 18.49
N TYR A 225 -20.53 1.20 18.09
CA TYR A 225 -19.68 2.02 18.95
C TYR A 225 -19.85 3.53 18.77
N ALA A 226 -20.66 3.99 17.81
CA ALA A 226 -20.80 5.41 17.49
C ALA A 226 -22.17 5.93 17.93
N LYS A 227 -22.20 6.91 18.83
CA LYS A 227 -23.45 7.49 19.37
C LYS A 227 -23.91 8.72 18.56
N GLY A 228 -23.66 8.75 17.25
CA GLY A 228 -23.95 9.92 16.41
C GLY A 228 -24.20 9.60 14.93
N THR A 229 -24.67 10.60 14.19
CA THR A 229 -24.83 10.58 12.73
C THR A 229 -23.85 11.55 12.06
N GLY A 230 -23.51 11.30 10.79
CA GLY A 230 -22.64 12.20 10.02
C GLY A 230 -21.16 12.21 10.44
N LEU A 231 -20.54 13.40 10.51
CA LEU A 231 -19.09 13.58 10.70
C LEU A 231 -18.59 13.01 12.05
N SER A 232 -19.41 13.02 13.10
CA SER A 232 -19.06 12.44 14.40
C SER A 232 -18.85 10.93 14.31
N ALA A 233 -19.74 10.20 13.63
CA ALA A 233 -19.59 8.77 13.36
C ALA A 233 -18.37 8.45 12.48
N ALA A 234 -17.97 9.38 11.59
CA ALA A 234 -16.76 9.25 10.78
C ALA A 234 -15.50 9.31 11.65
N LEU A 235 -15.47 10.27 12.58
CA LEU A 235 -14.36 10.49 13.48
C LEU A 235 -14.24 9.35 14.51
N GLU A 236 -15.35 8.88 15.08
CA GLU A 236 -15.43 7.76 16.02
C GLU A 236 -14.91 6.43 15.44
N ARG A 237 -14.95 6.27 14.11
CA ARG A 237 -14.40 5.11 13.39
C ARG A 237 -12.98 5.30 12.87
N ASN A 238 -12.37 6.47 13.10
CA ASN A 238 -10.99 6.70 12.69
C ASN A 238 -10.07 5.78 13.51
N THR A 239 -9.21 5.01 12.84
CA THR A 239 -8.34 4.04 13.52
C THR A 239 -7.43 4.68 14.58
N ILE A 240 -7.04 5.95 14.42
CA ILE A 240 -6.31 6.70 15.45
C ILE A 240 -7.20 6.92 16.68
N LEU A 241 -8.41 7.42 16.49
CA LEU A 241 -9.33 7.68 17.61
C LEU A 241 -9.73 6.37 18.31
N VAL A 242 -10.01 5.31 17.55
CA VAL A 242 -10.26 3.97 18.10
C VAL A 242 -9.09 3.52 18.96
N SER A 243 -7.85 3.66 18.49
CA SER A 243 -6.67 3.26 19.28
C SER A 243 -6.53 4.01 20.60
N TYR A 244 -6.92 5.28 20.63
CA TYR A 244 -7.01 6.06 21.87
C TYR A 244 -8.12 5.55 22.79
N MET A 245 -9.33 5.32 22.26
CA MET A 245 -10.49 4.87 23.02
C MET A 245 -10.30 3.49 23.66
N VAL A 246 -9.63 2.55 22.96
CA VAL A 246 -9.30 1.22 23.50
C VAL A 246 -8.01 1.20 24.33
N ASN A 247 -7.45 2.37 24.67
CA ASN A 247 -6.24 2.52 25.49
C ASN A 247 -4.97 1.85 24.91
N ASP A 248 -4.92 1.66 23.58
CA ASP A 248 -3.74 1.17 22.86
C ASP A 248 -2.79 2.35 22.54
N LYS A 249 -2.10 2.82 23.58
CA LYS A 249 -1.29 4.05 23.54
C LYS A 249 -0.12 3.96 22.55
N MET A 250 0.53 2.80 22.44
CA MET A 250 1.67 2.62 21.53
C MET A 250 1.22 2.85 20.08
N ARG A 251 0.15 2.18 19.67
CA ARG A 251 -0.41 2.31 18.32
C ARG A 251 -0.88 3.74 18.05
N PHE A 252 -1.54 4.37 19.02
CA PHE A 252 -1.97 5.76 18.93
C PHE A 252 -0.81 6.72 18.67
N PHE A 253 0.26 6.67 19.48
CA PHE A 253 1.42 7.55 19.32
C PHE A 253 2.16 7.29 18.02
N LEU A 254 2.28 6.01 17.60
CA LEU A 254 2.87 5.67 16.31
C LEU A 254 2.10 6.31 15.15
N TYR A 255 0.77 6.22 15.17
CA TYR A 255 -0.07 6.76 14.10
C TYR A 255 -0.03 8.29 14.04
N ILE A 256 -0.08 8.96 15.20
CA ILE A 256 0.09 10.42 15.26
C ILE A 256 1.48 10.84 14.80
N GLY A 257 2.53 10.13 15.21
CA GLY A 257 3.90 10.43 14.79
C GLY A 257 4.07 10.35 13.28
N ILE A 258 3.51 9.31 12.64
CA ILE A 258 3.53 9.17 11.18
C ILE A 258 2.71 10.26 10.50
N LEU A 259 1.54 10.60 11.02
CA LEU A 259 0.73 11.70 10.48
C LEU A 259 1.48 13.04 10.56
N ALA A 260 2.07 13.34 11.72
CA ALA A 260 2.87 14.55 11.92
C ALA A 260 4.06 14.59 10.95
N LEU A 261 4.73 13.45 10.74
CA LEU A 261 5.81 13.32 9.77
C LEU A 261 5.33 13.61 8.33
N VAL A 262 4.19 13.07 7.92
CA VAL A 262 3.62 13.32 6.58
C VAL A 262 3.23 14.79 6.39
N VAL A 263 2.60 15.41 7.41
CA VAL A 263 2.23 16.84 7.37
C VAL A 263 3.47 17.72 7.31
N TRP A 264 4.46 17.46 8.18
CA TRP A 264 5.74 18.18 8.15
C TRP A 264 6.42 18.03 6.78
N PHE A 265 6.43 16.82 6.23
CA PHE A 265 7.01 16.56 4.91
C PHE A 265 6.29 17.31 3.79
N LEU A 266 4.97 17.41 3.82
CA LEU A 266 4.19 18.22 2.88
C LEU A 266 4.53 19.71 2.98
N VAL A 267 4.68 20.25 4.19
CA VAL A 267 5.10 21.64 4.42
C VAL A 267 6.52 21.86 3.87
N ALA A 268 7.43 20.92 4.10
CA ALA A 268 8.80 20.97 3.59
C ALA A 268 8.83 20.88 2.05
N LEU A 269 7.98 20.08 1.41
CA LEU A 269 7.88 20.05 -0.06
C LEU A 269 7.35 21.36 -0.61
N ASN A 270 6.39 22.00 0.06
CA ASN A 270 5.83 23.27 -0.39
C ASN A 270 6.88 24.40 -0.42
N SER A 271 7.84 24.39 0.51
CA SER A 271 8.93 25.38 0.52
C SER A 271 9.94 25.18 -0.62
N LEU A 272 10.01 23.99 -1.23
CA LEU A 272 10.86 23.72 -2.40
C LEU A 272 10.24 24.17 -3.74
N GLY A 273 8.96 24.58 -3.75
CA GLY A 273 8.31 25.21 -4.90
C GLY A 273 8.05 24.27 -6.09
N ARG A 274 8.20 24.80 -7.31
CA ARG A 274 7.86 24.11 -8.58
C ARG A 274 8.48 22.70 -8.75
N PRO A 275 9.78 22.45 -8.50
CA PRO A 275 10.37 21.13 -8.73
C PRO A 275 9.75 20.03 -7.85
N ALA A 276 9.24 20.37 -6.66
CA ALA A 276 8.62 19.42 -5.74
C ALA A 276 7.13 19.15 -6.01
N ARG A 277 6.50 19.84 -6.98
CA ARG A 277 5.05 19.72 -7.25
C ARG A 277 4.56 18.28 -7.49
N PRO A 278 5.25 17.43 -8.27
CA PRO A 278 4.79 16.04 -8.48
C PRO A 278 4.76 15.23 -7.18
N LEU A 279 5.77 15.42 -6.31
CA LEU A 279 5.80 14.80 -4.99
C LEU A 279 4.70 15.38 -4.10
N MET A 280 4.51 16.69 -4.10
CA MET A 280 3.46 17.35 -3.33
C MET A 280 2.07 16.82 -3.70
N TRP A 281 1.79 16.62 -4.98
CA TRP A 281 0.54 16.01 -5.45
C TRP A 281 0.41 14.52 -5.07
N PHE A 282 1.52 13.78 -5.09
CA PHE A 282 1.52 12.39 -4.60
C PHE A 282 1.15 12.34 -3.11
N PHE A 283 1.80 13.14 -2.27
CA PHE A 283 1.60 13.11 -0.82
C PHE A 283 0.32 13.80 -0.36
N SER A 284 -0.27 14.72 -1.14
CA SER A 284 -1.55 15.34 -0.78
C SER A 284 -2.71 14.33 -0.75
N ALA A 285 -2.60 13.24 -1.51
CA ALA A 285 -3.56 12.13 -1.45
C ALA A 285 -3.57 11.42 -0.09
N ALA A 286 -2.51 11.55 0.72
CA ALA A 286 -2.47 11.02 2.08
C ALA A 286 -3.52 11.67 2.99
N ALA A 287 -3.85 12.95 2.75
CA ALA A 287 -4.89 13.65 3.50
C ALA A 287 -6.27 13.01 3.28
N VAL A 288 -6.59 12.62 2.05
CA VAL A 288 -7.85 11.94 1.73
C VAL A 288 -7.88 10.54 2.36
N ALA A 289 -6.77 9.81 2.27
CA ALA A 289 -6.60 8.50 2.90
C ALA A 289 -6.83 8.57 4.43
N PHE A 290 -6.29 9.61 5.06
CA PHE A 290 -6.41 9.89 6.49
C PHE A 290 -7.85 10.16 6.91
N LEU A 291 -8.55 11.06 6.20
CA LEU A 291 -9.95 11.40 6.50
C LEU A 291 -10.88 10.18 6.40
N PHE A 292 -10.54 9.20 5.56
CA PHE A 292 -11.38 8.03 5.37
C PHE A 292 -11.14 6.89 6.38
N GLU A 293 -9.90 6.54 6.72
CA GLU A 293 -9.65 5.38 7.60
C GLU A 293 -8.59 5.62 8.69
N GLY A 294 -7.94 6.79 8.73
CA GLY A 294 -6.79 7.07 9.61
C GLY A 294 -5.52 6.30 9.23
N LEU A 295 -5.63 5.02 8.86
CA LEU A 295 -4.55 4.16 8.36
C LEU A 295 -3.97 4.63 7.03
N GLY A 296 -4.73 5.39 6.25
CA GLY A 296 -4.33 5.77 4.91
C GLY A 296 -3.06 6.63 4.85
N ALA A 297 -2.82 7.48 5.86
CA ALA A 297 -1.58 8.26 5.93
C ALA A 297 -0.35 7.37 6.19
N ILE A 298 -0.52 6.26 6.92
CA ILE A 298 0.57 5.33 7.26
C ILE A 298 1.10 4.64 6.01
N ALA A 299 0.24 4.42 5.01
CA ALA A 299 0.64 3.83 3.73
C ALA A 299 1.76 4.61 3.03
N PHE A 300 1.92 5.89 3.34
CA PHE A 300 2.95 6.77 2.78
C PHE A 300 4.30 6.72 3.51
N LEU A 301 4.42 5.94 4.59
CA LEU A 301 5.64 5.87 5.41
C LEU A 301 6.89 5.57 4.56
N MET A 302 6.87 4.50 3.75
CA MET A 302 8.02 4.13 2.92
C MET A 302 8.38 5.20 1.88
N PRO A 303 7.44 5.75 1.09
CA PRO A 303 7.70 6.91 0.24
C PRO A 303 8.33 8.10 0.98
N VAL A 304 7.83 8.48 2.17
CA VAL A 304 8.44 9.56 2.95
C VAL A 304 9.87 9.23 3.34
N LEU A 305 10.12 8.03 3.87
CA LEU A 305 11.45 7.58 4.25
C LEU A 305 12.45 7.58 3.09
N TRP A 306 12.01 7.20 1.89
CA TRP A 306 12.84 7.30 0.69
C TRP A 306 13.16 8.73 0.29
N CYS A 307 12.18 9.63 0.34
CA CYS A 307 12.44 11.04 0.08
C CYS A 307 13.46 11.61 1.08
N LEU A 308 13.31 11.31 2.37
CA LEU A 308 14.24 11.77 3.42
C LEU A 308 15.64 11.17 3.28
N ALA A 309 15.74 9.94 2.79
CA ALA A 309 17.00 9.29 2.47
C ALA A 309 17.64 9.79 1.16
N GLY A 310 17.06 10.80 0.50
CA GLY A 310 17.57 11.33 -0.77
C GLY A 310 17.37 10.39 -1.96
N CYS A 311 16.46 9.42 -1.87
CA CYS A 311 16.17 8.46 -2.94
C CYS A 311 15.16 8.99 -3.96
N ALA A 312 14.50 10.12 -3.68
CA ALA A 312 13.54 10.72 -4.58
C ALA A 312 14.23 11.35 -5.80
N VAL A 313 13.88 10.88 -7.00
CA VAL A 313 14.19 11.60 -8.23
C VAL A 313 13.16 12.73 -8.34
N LEU A 314 13.58 13.98 -8.08
CA LEU A 314 12.82 15.10 -8.60
C LEU A 314 12.92 14.99 -10.12
N PRO A 315 11.81 14.91 -10.87
CA PRO A 315 11.90 14.91 -12.32
C PRO A 315 12.71 16.14 -12.70
N GLU A 316 13.83 15.93 -13.41
CA GLU A 316 14.64 17.02 -13.94
C GLU A 316 13.65 17.98 -14.60
N THR A 317 13.58 19.20 -14.07
CA THR A 317 12.83 20.25 -14.73
C THR A 317 13.46 20.35 -16.10
N GLY A 318 12.73 19.95 -17.14
CA GLY A 318 13.10 20.28 -18.50
C GLY A 318 13.41 21.78 -18.57
N PRO A 319 14.28 22.22 -19.50
CA PRO A 319 14.63 23.63 -19.63
C PRO A 319 13.34 24.44 -19.61
N ALA A 320 13.30 25.46 -18.75
CA ALA A 320 12.13 26.32 -18.59
C ALA A 320 11.59 26.67 -19.98
N GLU A 321 10.33 26.32 -20.25
CA GLU A 321 9.69 26.80 -21.48
C GLU A 321 9.89 28.31 -21.52
N PRO A 322 10.44 28.86 -22.63
CA PRO A 322 10.63 30.29 -22.73
C PRO A 322 9.29 30.97 -22.48
N GLU A 323 9.28 31.96 -21.60
CA GLU A 323 8.08 32.76 -21.35
C GLU A 323 7.54 33.25 -22.71
N PRO A 324 6.23 33.10 -22.96
CA PRO A 324 5.64 33.67 -24.16
C PRO A 324 5.85 35.19 -24.12
N ALA A 325 6.54 35.70 -25.14
CA ALA A 325 6.79 37.11 -25.37
C ALA A 325 5.49 37.88 -25.62
#